data_AF-D2QZI8-F1
#
_entry.id   AF-D2QZI8-F1
#
_cell.length_a   1.000
_cell.length_b   1.000
_cell.length_c   1.000
_cell.angle_alpha   90.00
_cell.angle_beta   90.00
_cell.angle_gamma   90.00
#
_symmetry.space_group_name_H-M   'P 1'
#
loop_
_entity.id
_entity.type
_entity.pdbx_description
1 polymer ?
#
loop_
_entity_poly.entity_id
_entity_poly.type
_entity_poly.pdbx_seq_one_letter_code
_entity_poly.pdbx_strand_id
1 'polypeptide(L)'
;MSFKSILVRSIAVVLAIGGSCWGLLLGAAFWAFGPLDDPLLAFAIFGPGYLATALYFLRLATFLNLWQRRSIWIVSLLVQGAWTATLIASAIGHSDGMQGGLRHPLVAFWLIGATIASALALFLEQPDSERRAITHANE
;
A
#
# COMPACT_ATOMS: atom_id res chain seq x y z
N MET A 1 2.59 0.21 -25.28
CA MET A 1 2.61 0.63 -23.86
C MET A 1 3.90 0.09 -23.22
N SER A 2 4.73 0.94 -22.59
CA SER A 2 6.03 0.49 -22.04
C SER A 2 5.86 -0.54 -20.91
N PHE A 3 6.76 -1.53 -20.85
CA PHE A 3 6.79 -2.55 -19.79
C PHE A 3 6.74 -1.95 -18.38
N LYS A 4 7.50 -0.87 -18.13
CA LYS A 4 7.49 -0.13 -16.86
C LYS A 4 6.10 0.39 -16.52
N SER A 5 5.38 0.93 -17.51
CA SER A 5 4.05 1.48 -17.32
C SER A 5 3.01 0.40 -16.97
N ILE A 6 3.12 -0.76 -17.62
CA ILE A 6 2.28 -1.93 -17.31
C ILE A 6 2.57 -2.40 -15.90
N LEU A 7 3.85 -2.56 -15.54
CA LEU A 7 4.27 -3.03 -14.22
C LEU A 7 3.74 -2.12 -13.09
N VAL A 8 3.91 -0.81 -13.21
CA VAL A 8 3.44 0.13 -12.18
C VAL A 8 1.90 0.14 -12.08
N ARG A 9 1.18 -0.06 -13.18
CA ARG A 9 -0.28 -0.25 -13.15
C ARG A 9 -0.67 -1.56 -12.47
N SER A 10 -0.01 -2.66 -12.79
CA SER A 10 -0.25 -3.95 -12.14
C SER A 10 0.00 -3.89 -10.64
N ILE A 11 1.06 -3.21 -10.19
CA ILE A 11 1.32 -2.96 -8.76
C ILE A 11 0.15 -2.22 -8.13
N ALA A 12 -0.33 -1.12 -8.74
CA ALA A 12 -1.48 -0.38 -8.23
C ALA A 12 -2.75 -1.25 -8.12
N VAL A 13 -3.00 -2.13 -9.10
CA VAL A 13 -4.14 -3.06 -9.08
C VAL A 13 -4.01 -4.06 -7.93
N VAL A 14 -2.86 -4.71 -7.79
CA VAL A 14 -2.61 -5.70 -6.73
C VAL A 14 -2.78 -5.04 -5.36
N LEU A 15 -2.23 -3.85 -5.17
CA LEU A 15 -2.33 -3.12 -3.90
C LEU A 15 -3.75 -2.62 -3.62
N ALA A 16 -4.52 -2.19 -4.63
CA ALA A 16 -5.91 -1.80 -4.47
C ALA A 16 -6.80 -2.99 -4.07
N ILE A 17 -6.67 -4.11 -4.78
CA ILE A 17 -7.44 -5.33 -4.49
C ILE A 17 -7.06 -5.88 -3.13
N GLY A 18 -5.77 -6.11 -2.88
CA GLY A 18 -5.35 -6.69 -1.62
C GLY A 18 -5.59 -5.76 -0.44
N GLY A 19 -5.41 -4.44 -0.57
CA GLY A 19 -5.79 -3.46 0.45
C GLY A 19 -7.28 -3.53 0.81
N SER A 20 -8.14 -3.71 -0.20
CA SER A 20 -9.59 -3.90 0.01
C SER A 20 -9.90 -5.21 0.73
N CYS A 21 -9.27 -6.32 0.33
CA CYS A 21 -9.44 -7.63 0.96
C CYS A 21 -8.93 -7.67 2.41
N TRP A 22 -7.79 -7.02 2.68
CA TRP A 22 -7.24 -6.92 4.02
C TRP A 22 -8.08 -6.05 4.93
N GLY A 23 -8.66 -4.97 4.41
CA GLY A 23 -9.63 -4.17 5.18
C GLY A 23 -10.83 -5.01 5.65
N LEU A 24 -11.35 -5.87 4.78
CA LEU A 24 -12.47 -6.76 5.13
C LEU A 24 -12.05 -7.88 6.09
N LEU A 25 -10.88 -8.50 5.87
CA LEU A 25 -10.37 -9.60 6.71
C LEU A 25 -9.90 -9.12 8.09
N LEU A 26 -9.21 -7.98 8.18
CA LEU A 26 -8.82 -7.37 9.45
C LEU A 26 -10.03 -6.76 10.15
N GLY A 27 -10.95 -6.09 9.42
CA GLY A 27 -12.21 -5.64 9.99
C GLY A 27 -12.99 -6.79 10.64
N ALA A 28 -13.15 -7.92 9.95
CA ALA A 28 -13.82 -9.10 10.48
C ALA A 28 -13.04 -9.79 11.61
N ALA A 29 -11.71 -9.92 11.49
CA ALA A 29 -10.88 -10.55 12.52
C ALA A 29 -10.78 -9.69 13.80
N PHE A 30 -10.79 -8.36 13.71
CA PHE A 30 -10.78 -7.47 14.87
C PHE A 30 -12.14 -7.39 15.55
N TRP A 31 -13.25 -7.41 14.79
CA TRP A 31 -14.61 -7.51 15.34
C TRP A 31 -14.86 -8.86 16.03
N ALA A 32 -14.21 -9.92 15.56
CA ALA A 32 -14.35 -11.27 16.09
C ALA A 32 -13.35 -11.64 17.19
N PHE A 33 -12.15 -11.01 17.25
CA PHE A 33 -11.05 -11.47 18.11
C PHE A 33 -10.20 -10.36 18.78
N GLY A 34 -10.54 -9.07 18.68
CA GLY A 34 -9.69 -7.96 19.16
C GLY A 34 -10.24 -7.13 20.33
N PRO A 35 -9.40 -6.61 21.25
CA PRO A 35 -9.79 -5.81 22.43
C PRO A 35 -10.00 -4.31 22.11
N LEU A 36 -10.26 -3.97 20.85
CA LEU A 36 -10.46 -2.58 20.40
C LEU A 36 -11.95 -2.23 20.48
N ASP A 37 -12.46 -2.11 21.70
CA ASP A 37 -13.81 -1.57 21.94
C ASP A 37 -13.92 -0.09 21.54
N ASP A 38 -12.77 0.57 21.30
CA ASP A 38 -12.70 1.96 20.85
C ASP A 38 -12.64 2.07 19.30
N PRO A 39 -13.73 2.50 18.66
CA PRO A 39 -13.78 2.69 17.21
C PRO A 39 -12.82 3.77 16.71
N LEU A 40 -12.46 4.76 17.53
CA LEU A 40 -11.52 5.81 17.15
C LEU A 40 -10.10 5.25 17.03
N LEU A 41 -9.71 4.35 17.93
CA LEU A 41 -8.41 3.69 17.89
C LEU A 41 -8.31 2.74 16.70
N ALA A 42 -9.38 2.00 16.39
CA ALA A 42 -9.46 1.18 15.18
C ALA A 42 -9.33 2.03 13.89
N PHE A 43 -10.04 3.16 13.83
CA PHE A 43 -9.93 4.10 12.71
C PHE A 43 -8.53 4.71 12.60
N ALA A 44 -7.91 5.10 13.71
CA ALA A 44 -6.56 5.66 13.72
C ALA A 44 -5.51 4.66 13.22
N ILE A 45 -5.66 3.37 13.54
CA ILE A 45 -4.74 2.33 13.12
C ILE A 45 -4.95 1.96 11.64
N PHE A 46 -6.19 1.73 11.19
CA PHE A 46 -6.47 1.16 9.85
C PHE A 46 -6.89 2.19 8.80
N GLY A 47 -7.49 3.30 9.22
CA GLY A 47 -7.93 4.39 8.34
C GLY A 47 -6.85 4.87 7.37
N PRO A 48 -5.59 5.05 7.79
CA PRO A 48 -4.51 5.39 6.87
C PRO A 48 -4.30 4.37 5.74
N GLY A 49 -4.50 3.07 5.98
CA GLY A 49 -4.43 2.04 4.94
C GLY A 49 -5.57 2.09 3.95
N TYR A 50 -6.79 2.40 4.41
CA TYR A 50 -7.92 2.63 3.52
C TYR A 50 -7.72 3.87 2.66
N LEU A 51 -7.13 4.94 3.21
CA LEU A 51 -6.75 6.11 2.43
C LEU A 51 -5.76 5.74 1.33
N ALA A 52 -4.70 4.99 1.64
CA ALA A 52 -3.75 4.50 0.63
C ALA A 52 -4.44 3.66 -0.45
N THR A 53 -5.38 2.79 -0.04
CA THR A 53 -6.17 1.95 -0.95
C THR A 53 -7.04 2.80 -1.89
N ALA A 54 -7.75 3.80 -1.36
CA ALA A 54 -8.55 4.72 -2.15
C ALA A 54 -7.70 5.52 -3.16
N LEU A 55 -6.48 5.91 -2.76
CA LEU A 55 -5.55 6.59 -3.65
C LEU A 55 -5.09 5.68 -4.81
N TYR A 56 -4.91 4.38 -4.61
CA TYR A 56 -4.64 3.47 -5.74
C TYR A 56 -5.81 3.41 -6.71
N PHE A 57 -7.05 3.33 -6.22
CA PHE A 57 -8.23 3.39 -7.08
C PHE A 57 -8.32 4.72 -7.85
N LEU A 58 -8.07 5.84 -7.17
CA LEU A 58 -8.01 7.15 -7.82
C LEU A 58 -6.96 7.15 -8.93
N ARG A 59 -5.77 6.61 -8.68
CA ARG A 59 -4.70 6.47 -9.69
C ARG A 59 -5.13 5.61 -10.88
N LEU A 60 -5.90 4.55 -10.65
CA LEU A 60 -6.36 3.66 -11.70
C LEU A 60 -7.49 4.27 -12.53
N ALA A 61 -8.38 5.05 -11.89
CA ALA A 61 -9.57 5.61 -12.52
C ALA A 61 -9.34 6.97 -13.21
N THR A 62 -8.28 7.71 -12.84
CA THR A 62 -8.09 9.09 -13.30
C THR A 62 -6.74 9.34 -13.98
N PHE A 63 -6.71 10.37 -14.83
CA PHE A 63 -5.48 10.85 -15.45
C PHE A 63 -4.75 11.82 -14.52
N LEU A 64 -3.85 11.27 -13.70
CA LEU A 64 -3.03 12.04 -12.78
C LEU A 64 -1.72 12.47 -13.42
N ASN A 65 -1.26 13.69 -13.09
CA ASN A 65 0.07 14.15 -13.46
C ASN A 65 1.15 13.37 -12.68
N LEU A 66 2.41 13.47 -13.11
CA LEU A 66 3.52 12.70 -12.52
C LEU A 66 3.66 12.91 -11.00
N TRP A 67 3.54 14.14 -10.53
CA TRP A 67 3.68 14.47 -9.12
C TRP A 67 2.56 13.85 -8.27
N GLN A 68 1.32 13.90 -8.76
CA GLN A 68 0.19 13.24 -8.12
C GLN A 68 0.41 11.72 -8.07
N ARG A 69 0.83 11.09 -9.17
CA ARG A 69 1.13 9.65 -9.19
C ARG A 69 2.22 9.27 -8.18
N ARG A 70 3.30 10.06 -8.11
CA ARG A 70 4.39 9.84 -7.14
C ARG A 70 3.94 10.06 -5.70
N SER A 71 3.12 11.09 -5.45
CA SER A 71 2.60 11.37 -4.11
C SER A 71 1.81 10.19 -3.54
N ILE A 72 1.06 9.47 -4.38
CA ILE A 72 0.31 8.28 -3.97
C ILE A 72 1.26 7.18 -3.47
N TRP A 73 2.37 6.95 -4.17
CA TRP A 73 3.39 6.00 -3.73
C TRP A 73 4.11 6.42 -2.46
N ILE A 74 4.35 7.73 -2.28
CA ILE A 74 4.94 8.27 -1.05
C ILE A 74 3.99 8.07 0.13
N VAL A 75 2.71 8.42 -0.01
CA VAL A 75 1.70 8.21 1.04
C VAL A 75 1.59 6.72 1.37
N SER A 76 1.58 5.86 0.35
CA SER A 76 1.61 4.41 0.54
C SER A 76 2.81 3.94 1.37
N LEU A 77 4.01 4.42 1.07
CA LEU A 77 5.22 4.10 1.81
C LEU A 77 5.19 4.60 3.25
N LEU A 78 4.63 5.78 3.50
CA LEU A 78 4.50 6.29 4.87
C LEU A 78 3.60 5.40 5.71
N VAL A 79 2.45 4.96 5.15
CA VAL A 79 1.50 4.11 5.87
C VAL A 79 2.06 2.70 6.07
N GLN A 80 2.44 2.03 4.98
CA GLN A 80 2.88 0.63 5.04
C GLN A 80 4.28 0.48 5.62
N GLY A 81 5.15 1.46 5.38
CA GLY A 81 6.48 1.51 5.98
C GLY A 81 6.41 1.72 7.49
N ALA A 82 5.48 2.55 7.99
CA ALA A 82 5.25 2.68 9.43
C ALA A 82 4.79 1.35 10.04
N TRP A 83 3.79 0.70 9.45
CA TRP A 83 3.32 -0.61 9.93
C TRP A 83 4.41 -1.69 9.85
N THR A 84 5.21 -1.70 8.78
CA THR A 84 6.36 -2.62 8.63
C THR A 84 7.44 -2.34 9.67
N ALA A 85 7.76 -1.08 9.95
CA ALA A 85 8.71 -0.71 11.00
C ALA A 85 8.23 -1.16 12.39
N THR A 86 6.94 -0.98 12.69
CA THR A 86 6.33 -1.48 13.94
C THR A 86 6.42 -3.00 14.02
N LEU A 87 6.18 -3.71 12.92
CA LEU A 87 6.31 -5.17 12.85
C LEU A 87 7.75 -5.61 13.15
N ILE A 88 8.74 -4.97 12.52
CA ILE A 88 10.16 -5.25 12.76
C ILE A 88 10.55 -4.95 14.21
N ALA A 89 10.15 -3.80 14.76
CA ALA A 89 10.40 -3.45 16.15
C ALA A 89 9.79 -4.48 17.13
N SER A 90 8.58 -4.96 16.83
CA SER A 90 7.91 -6.00 17.61
C SER A 90 8.63 -7.36 17.52
N ALA A 91 9.25 -7.68 16.38
CA ALA A 91 10.01 -8.91 16.18
C ALA A 91 11.35 -8.89 16.91
N ILE A 92 11.96 -7.71 17.07
CA ILE A 92 13.22 -7.49 17.80
C ILE A 92 12.97 -7.28 19.32
N GLY A 93 11.76 -7.58 19.81
CA GLY A 93 11.43 -7.53 21.25
C GLY A 93 11.33 -6.13 21.84
N HIS A 94 11.23 -5.07 21.01
CA HIS A 94 11.14 -3.69 21.48
C HIS A 94 9.70 -3.23 21.78
N SER A 95 8.69 -4.09 21.65
CA SER A 95 7.31 -3.77 22.04
C SER A 95 6.60 -4.97 22.68
N ASP A 96 6.45 -4.93 24.01
CA ASP A 96 5.64 -5.89 24.75
C ASP A 96 4.13 -5.75 24.46
N GLY A 97 3.71 -4.63 23.85
CA GLY A 97 2.30 -4.26 23.67
C GLY A 97 1.62 -4.73 22.37
N MET A 98 2.35 -5.26 21.38
CA MET A 98 1.76 -5.80 20.14
C MET A 98 1.71 -7.33 20.17
N GLN A 99 0.93 -7.87 21.09
CA GLN A 99 0.55 -9.29 21.07
C GLN A 99 -0.78 -9.42 20.31
N GLY A 100 -0.70 -9.76 19.02
CA GLY A 100 -1.88 -9.90 18.14
C GLY A 100 -1.52 -10.01 16.65
N GLY A 101 -2.53 -10.18 15.78
CA GLY A 101 -2.47 -10.63 14.38
C GLY A 101 -1.48 -9.97 13.40
N LEU A 102 -0.79 -8.88 13.78
CA LEU A 102 0.31 -8.29 13.00
C LEU A 102 1.56 -9.19 12.93
N ARG A 103 1.77 -10.08 13.91
CA ARG A 103 2.84 -11.10 13.87
C ARG A 103 2.54 -12.28 12.95
N HIS A 104 1.34 -12.34 12.36
CA HIS A 104 0.98 -13.43 11.47
C HIS A 104 1.85 -13.39 10.19
N PRO A 105 2.48 -14.50 9.77
CA PRO A 105 3.41 -14.50 8.63
C PRO A 105 2.81 -13.94 7.32
N LEU A 106 1.52 -14.19 7.07
CA LEU A 106 0.83 -13.62 5.89
C LEU A 106 0.67 -12.10 5.97
N VAL A 107 0.45 -11.54 7.17
CA VAL A 107 0.34 -10.09 7.38
C VAL A 107 1.72 -9.46 7.22
N ALA A 108 2.75 -10.07 7.79
CA ALA A 108 4.13 -9.63 7.63
C ALA A 108 4.58 -9.64 6.15
N PHE A 109 4.31 -10.75 5.45
CA PHE A 109 4.61 -10.89 4.03
C PHE A 109 3.89 -9.81 3.21
N TRP A 110 2.60 -9.58 3.48
CA TRP A 110 1.84 -8.54 2.82
C TRP A 110 2.41 -7.14 3.05
N LEU A 111 2.65 -6.75 4.30
CA LEU A 111 3.14 -5.40 4.64
C LEU A 111 4.52 -5.12 4.03
N ILE A 112 5.44 -6.08 4.13
CA ILE A 112 6.77 -5.98 3.55
C ILE A 112 6.68 -5.90 2.03
N GLY A 113 5.93 -6.82 1.41
CA GLY A 113 5.77 -6.87 -0.05
C GLY A 113 5.13 -5.60 -0.60
N ALA A 114 4.12 -5.08 0.09
CA ALA A 114 3.42 -3.88 -0.32
C ALA A 114 4.29 -2.62 -0.17
N THR A 115 5.14 -2.57 0.87
CA THR A 115 6.15 -1.51 1.06
C THR A 115 7.18 -1.52 -0.08
N ILE A 116 7.73 -2.70 -0.40
CA ILE A 116 8.68 -2.86 -1.50
C ILE A 116 8.04 -2.49 -2.84
N ALA A 117 6.82 -2.96 -3.10
CA ALA A 117 6.09 -2.66 -4.33
C ALA A 117 5.84 -1.16 -4.49
N SER A 118 5.53 -0.46 -3.39
CA SER A 118 5.34 1.00 -3.37
C SER A 118 6.64 1.74 -3.67
N ALA A 119 7.76 1.30 -3.09
CA ALA A 119 9.08 1.87 -3.38
C ALA A 119 9.46 1.67 -4.85
N LEU A 120 9.31 0.44 -5.36
CA LEU A 120 9.59 0.11 -6.75
C LEU A 120 8.74 0.95 -7.71
N ALA A 121 7.43 1.06 -7.44
CA ALA A 121 6.51 1.85 -8.24
C ALA A 121 6.86 3.35 -8.26
N LEU A 122 7.32 3.90 -7.13
CA LEU A 122 7.78 5.28 -7.04
C LEU A 122 8.97 5.56 -7.97
N PHE A 123 9.98 4.67 -7.98
CA PHE A 123 11.16 4.82 -8.82
C PHE A 123 10.89 4.55 -10.30
N LEU A 124 9.95 3.67 -10.62
CA LEU A 124 9.57 3.33 -11.99
C LEU A 124 8.58 4.31 -12.64
N GLU A 125 8.00 5.24 -11.87
CA GLU A 125 7.04 6.21 -12.38
C GLU A 125 7.73 7.28 -13.25
N GLN A 126 7.44 7.23 -14.56
CA GLN A 126 8.04 8.08 -15.60
C GLN A 126 7.14 9.24 -16.03
N PRO A 127 7.73 10.36 -16.51
CA PRO A 127 6.99 11.47 -17.11
C PRO A 127 6.27 11.07 -18.41
N ASP A 128 5.18 11.77 -18.70
CA ASP A 128 4.31 11.46 -19.85
C ASP A 128 4.98 11.76 -21.21
N SER A 129 6.06 12.54 -21.22
CA SER A 129 6.90 12.80 -22.40
C SER A 129 7.66 11.56 -22.87
N GLU A 130 8.26 10.80 -21.94
CA GLU A 130 8.90 9.50 -22.26
C GLU A 130 7.87 8.47 -22.72
N ARG A 131 6.64 8.51 -22.17
CA ARG A 131 5.56 7.60 -22.56
C ARG A 131 5.12 7.83 -24.02
N ARG A 132 5.15 9.08 -24.50
CA ARG A 132 4.87 9.43 -25.91
C ARG A 132 6.04 9.11 -26.84
N ALA A 133 7.28 9.40 -26.44
CA ALA A 133 8.48 9.11 -27.25
C ALA A 133 8.62 7.62 -27.58
N ILE A 134 8.30 6.71 -26.64
CA ILE A 134 8.31 5.26 -26.88
C ILE A 134 7.17 4.80 -27.80
N THR A 135 6.08 5.57 -27.89
CA THR A 135 4.95 5.22 -28.75
C THR A 135 5.25 5.56 -30.21
N HIS A 136 5.88 6.71 -30.47
CA HIS A 136 6.30 7.12 -31.82
C HIS A 136 7.58 6.46 -32.31
N ALA A 137 8.42 5.87 -31.44
CA ALA A 137 9.59 5.10 -31.86
C ALA A 137 9.25 3.67 -32.34
N ASN A 138 8.00 3.24 -32.18
CA ASN A 138 7.50 1.93 -32.61
C ASN A 138 6.47 2.05 -33.76
N GLU A 139 6.30 3.24 -34.32
CA GLU A 139 5.55 3.53 -35.56
C GLU A 139 6.55 3.67 -36.72
#